data_AF-A0A935S3P4-F1
#
_entry.id   AF-A0A935S3P4-F1
#
_cell.length_a   1.000
_cell.length_b   1.000
_cell.length_c   1.000
_cell.angle_alpha   90.00
_cell.angle_beta   90.00
_cell.angle_gamma   90.00
#
_symmetry.space_group_name_H-M   'P 1'
#
loop_
_entity.id
_entity.type
_entity.pdbx_description
1 polymer ?
#
loop_
_entity_poly.entity_id
_entity_poly.type
_entity_poly.pdbx_seq_one_letter_code
_entity_poly.pdbx_strand_id
1 'polypeptide(L)'
;MNVNLLLLRKQRSQEQGYNLNNSKLINMSPMKVSRLFLLAISILRLSDVSAQTKQSTGSGDWNNAATWTPAGVPISTDNVLIRANHVIDITSNQACNSLTVGNGSNAQLRFDSGLFGFGGARSFTVNGNLVVANGSSFIIYSGLTAHELFVAGDVTNYGTIDFNSGFSFSLFP
;
A
#
# COMPACT_ATOMS: atom_id res chain seq x y z
N MET A 1 35.33 -40.75 62.86
CA MET A 1 35.27 -40.32 61.45
C MET A 1 34.66 -38.92 61.41
N ASN A 2 35.45 -37.88 61.12
CA ASN A 2 35.06 -36.48 61.36
C ASN A 2 34.24 -35.93 60.17
N VAL A 3 32.93 -35.80 60.36
CA VAL A 3 31.93 -35.45 59.33
C VAL A 3 32.18 -34.05 58.72
N ASN A 4 32.85 -33.16 59.46
CA ASN A 4 33.20 -31.82 58.99
C ASN A 4 34.16 -31.83 57.78
N LEU A 5 35.06 -32.82 57.69
CA LEU A 5 35.98 -32.92 56.56
C LEU A 5 35.27 -33.35 55.27
N LEU A 6 34.17 -34.10 55.36
CA LEU A 6 33.39 -34.55 54.20
C LEU A 6 32.53 -33.42 53.63
N LEU A 7 31.94 -32.59 54.48
CA LEU A 7 31.18 -31.41 54.06
C LEU A 7 32.07 -30.36 53.40
N LEU A 8 33.27 -30.12 53.96
CA LEU A 8 34.28 -29.22 53.37
C LEU A 8 34.77 -29.70 52.01
N ARG A 9 34.91 -31.02 51.80
CA ARG A 9 35.29 -31.59 50.49
C ARG A 9 34.17 -31.50 49.46
N LYS A 10 32.91 -31.61 49.88
CA LYS A 10 31.74 -31.50 48.99
C LYS A 10 31.49 -30.05 48.54
N GLN A 11 31.69 -29.07 49.44
CA GLN A 11 31.58 -27.64 49.08
C GLN A 11 32.72 -27.19 48.16
N ARG A 12 33.95 -27.62 48.41
CA ARG A 12 35.11 -27.31 47.53
C ARG A 12 34.96 -27.86 46.11
N SER A 13 34.20 -28.95 45.93
CA SER A 13 33.93 -29.56 44.62
C SER A 13 32.84 -28.83 43.83
N GLN A 14 31.92 -28.12 44.49
CA GLN A 14 30.86 -27.35 43.82
C GLN A 14 31.36 -25.97 43.36
N GLU A 15 32.26 -25.33 44.12
CA GLU A 15 32.86 -24.04 43.73
C GLU A 15 33.82 -24.15 42.54
N GLN A 16 34.44 -25.32 42.31
CA GLN A 16 35.26 -25.57 41.12
C GLN A 16 34.44 -25.70 39.82
N GLY A 17 33.11 -25.84 39.90
CA GLY A 17 32.22 -25.96 38.75
C GLY A 17 31.67 -24.63 38.21
N TYR A 18 31.82 -23.52 38.94
CA TYR A 18 31.35 -22.21 38.51
C TYR A 18 32.53 -21.26 38.26
N ASN A 19 33.43 -21.67 37.37
CA ASN A 19 34.41 -20.75 36.84
C ASN A 19 33.68 -19.74 35.94
N LEU A 20 33.60 -18.47 36.36
CA LEU A 20 33.06 -17.33 35.62
C LEU A 20 33.85 -17.00 34.33
N ASN A 21 34.74 -17.89 33.89
CA ASN A 21 35.32 -17.89 32.56
C ASN A 21 34.32 -18.32 31.48
N ASN A 22 33.11 -17.75 31.51
CA ASN A 22 32.27 -17.58 30.33
C ASN A 22 32.90 -16.54 29.36
N SER A 23 34.22 -16.47 29.28
CA SER A 23 34.96 -15.68 28.29
C SER A 23 34.62 -16.13 26.87
N LYS A 24 33.99 -17.31 26.68
CA LYS A 24 33.45 -17.73 25.39
C LYS A 24 32.28 -16.85 24.90
N LEU A 25 31.58 -16.16 25.81
CA LEU A 25 30.53 -15.18 25.48
C LEU A 25 31.06 -13.74 25.43
N ILE A 26 32.19 -13.45 26.08
CA ILE A 26 32.79 -12.10 26.12
C ILE A 26 33.83 -11.90 24.99
N ASN A 27 34.36 -12.98 24.42
CA ASN A 27 35.31 -12.98 23.29
C ASN A 27 34.65 -13.33 21.96
N MET A 28 33.46 -12.79 21.68
CA MET A 28 33.09 -12.62 20.28
C MET A 28 34.08 -11.61 19.70
N SER A 29 34.99 -12.07 18.83
CA SER A 29 35.91 -11.15 18.14
C SER A 29 35.11 -9.99 17.53
N PRO A 30 35.64 -8.75 17.51
CA PRO A 30 34.90 -7.58 17.03
C PRO A 30 34.29 -7.78 15.63
N MET A 31 34.85 -8.70 14.84
CA MET A 31 34.35 -9.11 13.53
C MET A 31 33.01 -9.88 13.53
N LYS A 32 32.62 -10.59 14.60
CA LYS A 32 31.34 -11.35 14.62
C LYS A 32 30.16 -10.48 15.07
N VAL A 33 30.38 -9.56 16.01
CA VAL A 33 29.36 -8.59 16.45
C VAL A 33 29.13 -7.52 15.37
N SER A 34 30.20 -7.04 14.72
CA SER A 34 30.11 -6.08 13.60
C SER A 34 29.34 -6.65 12.40
N ARG A 35 29.55 -7.93 12.05
CA ARG A 35 28.78 -8.60 10.98
C ARG A 35 27.31 -8.80 11.33
N LEU A 36 27.00 -9.09 12.61
CA LEU A 36 25.61 -9.21 13.08
C LEU A 36 24.89 -7.85 13.04
N PHE A 37 25.60 -6.77 13.38
CA PHE A 37 25.08 -5.41 13.32
C PHE A 37 24.86 -4.94 11.87
N LEU A 38 25.80 -5.23 10.96
CA LEU A 38 25.65 -4.95 9.52
C LEU A 38 24.55 -5.78 8.86
N LEU A 39 24.34 -7.03 9.30
CA LEU A 39 23.23 -7.88 8.84
C LEU A 39 21.89 -7.37 9.39
N ALA A 40 21.83 -6.94 10.66
CA ALA A 40 20.64 -6.32 11.24
C ALA A 40 20.25 -5.01 10.53
N ILE A 41 21.24 -4.18 10.17
CA ILE A 41 21.02 -2.96 9.37
C ILE A 41 20.58 -3.29 7.93
N SER A 42 21.07 -4.39 7.34
CA SER A 42 20.66 -4.82 5.99
C SER A 42 19.21 -5.33 5.91
N ILE A 43 18.59 -5.67 7.04
CA ILE A 43 17.19 -6.11 7.12
C ILE A 43 16.23 -4.92 7.29
N LEU A 44 16.74 -3.73 7.64
CA LEU A 44 15.96 -2.50 7.67
C LEU A 44 15.72 -2.01 6.23
N ARG A 45 14.71 -2.58 5.58
CA ARG A 45 14.09 -1.96 4.41
C ARG A 45 13.40 -0.68 4.90
N LEU A 46 14.08 0.46 4.78
CA LEU A 46 13.42 1.76 4.82
C LEU A 46 12.57 1.82 3.55
N SER A 47 11.25 1.73 3.71
CA SER A 47 10.31 2.02 2.64
C SER A 47 10.34 3.53 2.42
N ASP A 48 11.19 4.01 1.51
CA ASP A 48 11.07 5.38 1.03
C ASP A 48 9.73 5.51 0.30
N VAL A 49 8.72 6.06 0.98
CA VAL A 49 7.46 6.50 0.34
C VAL A 49 7.78 7.75 -0.46
N SER A 50 8.43 7.53 -1.60
CA SER A 50 8.54 8.52 -2.66
C SER A 50 7.28 8.44 -3.52
N ALA A 51 6.79 9.58 -4.00
CA ALA A 51 5.68 9.61 -4.95
C ALA A 51 6.07 8.80 -6.19
N GLN A 52 5.45 7.64 -6.38
CA GLN A 52 5.66 6.82 -7.57
C GLN A 52 4.61 7.13 -8.63
N THR A 53 4.97 6.96 -9.90
CA THR A 53 3.97 6.94 -10.96
C THR A 53 3.53 5.49 -11.17
N LYS A 54 2.29 5.19 -10.78
CA LYS A 54 1.62 3.91 -10.97
C LYS A 54 0.85 3.93 -12.29
N GLN A 55 1.06 2.92 -13.12
CA GLN A 55 0.35 2.80 -14.39
C GLN A 55 -0.39 1.48 -14.44
N SER A 56 -1.61 1.47 -14.97
CA SER A 56 -2.32 0.19 -15.16
C SER A 56 -1.63 -0.66 -16.23
N THR A 57 -1.44 -1.96 -15.97
CA THR A 57 -0.87 -2.96 -16.89
C THR A 57 -1.96 -3.77 -17.60
N GLY A 58 -3.20 -3.68 -17.13
CA GLY A 58 -4.39 -4.28 -17.71
C GLY A 58 -5.66 -3.77 -17.01
N SER A 59 -6.80 -4.35 -17.36
CA SER A 59 -8.08 -4.10 -16.68
C SER A 59 -8.21 -4.95 -15.40
N GLY A 60 -8.93 -4.43 -14.41
CA GLY A 60 -9.22 -5.17 -13.18
C GLY A 60 -9.46 -4.27 -11.97
N ASP A 61 -9.47 -4.87 -10.78
CA ASP A 61 -9.66 -4.18 -9.52
C ASP A 61 -8.46 -3.27 -9.18
N TRP A 62 -8.73 -2.05 -8.70
CA TRP A 62 -7.73 -1.13 -8.16
C TRP A 62 -6.87 -1.78 -7.07
N ASN A 63 -7.45 -2.61 -6.21
CA ASN A 63 -6.77 -3.31 -5.11
C ASN A 63 -5.92 -4.50 -5.57
N ASN A 64 -5.97 -4.88 -6.84
CA ASN A 64 -5.11 -5.95 -7.35
C ASN A 64 -3.71 -5.39 -7.68
N ALA A 65 -2.72 -5.73 -6.85
CA ALA A 65 -1.33 -5.30 -7.05
C ALA A 65 -0.73 -5.67 -8.42
N ALA A 66 -1.24 -6.72 -9.08
CA ALA A 66 -0.81 -7.15 -10.41
C ALA A 66 -1.34 -6.25 -11.55
N THR A 67 -2.37 -5.44 -11.29
CA THR A 67 -2.94 -4.47 -12.24
C THR A 67 -2.03 -3.27 -12.44
N TRP A 68 -0.98 -3.10 -11.63
CA TRP A 68 -0.17 -1.88 -11.60
C TRP A 68 1.30 -2.14 -11.86
N THR A 69 1.95 -1.17 -12.51
CA THR A 69 3.41 -1.08 -12.64
C THR A 69 3.92 0.26 -12.13
N PRO A 70 5.00 0.30 -11.32
CA PRO A 70 5.63 -0.83 -10.63
C PRO A 70 4.65 -1.59 -9.73
N ALA A 71 4.90 -2.88 -9.49
CA ALA A 71 3.99 -3.76 -8.75
C ALA A 71 3.57 -3.16 -7.38
N GLY A 72 2.31 -3.38 -7.01
CA GLY A 72 1.73 -2.87 -5.77
C GLY A 72 0.60 -1.87 -6.01
N VAL A 73 -0.39 -1.88 -5.11
CA VAL A 73 -1.58 -1.03 -5.18
C VAL A 73 -1.19 0.45 -5.02
N PRO A 74 -1.73 1.38 -5.84
CA PRO A 74 -1.51 2.80 -5.65
C PRO A 74 -2.05 3.28 -4.31
N ILE A 75 -1.28 4.16 -3.66
CA ILE A 75 -1.66 4.82 -2.41
C ILE A 75 -1.82 6.33 -2.59
N SER A 76 -2.21 7.04 -1.54
CA SER A 76 -2.50 8.48 -1.55
C SER A 76 -1.35 9.40 -1.99
N THR A 77 -0.12 8.88 -2.01
CA THR A 77 1.08 9.61 -2.47
C THR A 77 1.44 9.35 -3.93
N ASP A 78 0.80 8.38 -4.58
CA ASP A 78 1.15 7.96 -5.94
C ASP A 78 0.41 8.77 -7.01
N ASN A 79 1.12 9.07 -8.10
CA ASN A 79 0.50 9.60 -9.31
C ASN A 79 0.02 8.41 -10.15
N VAL A 80 -1.26 8.37 -10.51
CA VAL A 80 -1.88 7.24 -11.19
C VAL A 80 -2.23 7.59 -12.63
N LEU A 81 -1.78 6.76 -13.56
CA LEU A 81 -2.21 6.75 -14.96
C LEU A 81 -2.95 5.45 -15.27
N ILE A 82 -4.22 5.55 -15.61
CA ILE A 82 -4.96 4.44 -16.21
C ILE A 82 -4.70 4.50 -17.72
N ARG A 83 -3.96 3.54 -18.25
CA ARG A 83 -3.59 3.52 -19.68
C ARG A 83 -4.82 3.26 -20.56
N ALA A 84 -4.72 3.69 -21.82
CA ALA A 84 -5.75 3.48 -22.84
C ALA A 84 -6.24 2.03 -22.89
N ASN A 85 -7.53 1.85 -23.16
CA ASN A 85 -8.24 0.56 -23.23
C ASN A 85 -8.27 -0.28 -21.94
N HIS A 86 -7.82 0.25 -20.80
CA HIS A 86 -7.96 -0.42 -19.51
C HIS A 86 -9.22 0.06 -18.79
N VAL A 87 -9.89 -0.87 -18.11
CA VAL A 87 -11.03 -0.62 -17.22
C VAL A 87 -10.59 -0.95 -15.79
N ILE A 88 -10.64 0.03 -14.90
CA ILE A 88 -10.28 -0.13 -13.50
C ILE A 88 -11.52 0.01 -12.62
N ASP A 89 -11.73 -0.97 -11.75
CA ASP A 89 -12.86 -1.02 -10.83
C ASP A 89 -12.44 -0.58 -9.42
N ILE A 90 -13.22 0.31 -8.81
CA ILE A 90 -13.06 0.76 -7.43
C ILE A 90 -14.00 -0.07 -6.54
N THR A 91 -13.44 -1.03 -5.81
CA THR A 91 -14.20 -1.99 -4.97
C THR A 91 -14.11 -1.72 -3.46
N SER A 92 -13.33 -0.73 -3.04
CA SER A 92 -13.26 -0.16 -1.68
C SER A 92 -12.95 1.34 -1.73
N ASN A 93 -12.87 2.03 -0.59
CA ASN A 93 -12.39 3.42 -0.57
C ASN A 93 -10.96 3.48 -1.12
N GLN A 94 -10.67 4.49 -1.94
CA GLN A 94 -9.36 4.65 -2.57
C GLN A 94 -8.85 6.08 -2.48
N ALA A 95 -7.53 6.23 -2.62
CA ALA A 95 -6.90 7.53 -2.72
C ALA A 95 -5.65 7.49 -3.62
N CYS A 96 -5.34 8.61 -4.27
CA CYS A 96 -4.07 8.84 -4.96
C CYS A 96 -3.67 10.31 -4.87
N ASN A 97 -2.43 10.61 -5.26
CA ASN A 97 -1.96 11.99 -5.33
C ASN A 97 -2.57 12.70 -6.54
N SER A 98 -2.32 12.24 -7.75
CA SER A 98 -2.97 12.77 -8.96
C SER A 98 -3.49 11.63 -9.82
N LEU A 99 -4.60 11.83 -10.52
CA LEU A 99 -5.22 10.81 -11.36
C LEU A 99 -5.33 11.30 -12.81
N THR A 100 -4.79 10.51 -13.73
CA THR A 100 -5.03 10.63 -15.17
C THR A 100 -5.76 9.38 -15.67
N VAL A 101 -6.98 9.54 -16.17
CA VAL A 101 -7.76 8.48 -16.79
C VAL A 101 -7.58 8.58 -18.31
N GLY A 102 -6.76 7.68 -18.86
CA GLY A 102 -6.45 7.59 -20.28
C GLY A 102 -5.25 8.41 -20.71
N ASN A 103 -4.60 7.97 -21.79
CA ASN A 103 -3.52 8.68 -22.48
C ASN A 103 -3.79 8.80 -24.00
N GLY A 104 -5.07 8.91 -24.39
CA GLY A 104 -5.44 9.11 -25.79
C GLY A 104 -6.83 8.58 -26.17
N SER A 105 -7.33 7.50 -25.55
CA SER A 105 -8.72 7.03 -25.72
C SER A 105 -9.08 5.82 -24.84
N ASN A 106 -10.37 5.69 -24.55
CA ASN A 106 -11.08 4.49 -24.09
C ASN A 106 -10.57 3.82 -22.80
N ALA A 107 -9.88 4.57 -21.93
CA ALA A 107 -9.69 4.15 -20.55
C ALA A 107 -10.94 4.45 -19.71
N GLN A 108 -11.25 3.58 -18.75
CA GLN A 108 -12.36 3.75 -17.83
C GLN A 108 -11.91 3.54 -16.40
N LEU A 109 -12.34 4.44 -15.52
CA LEU A 109 -12.37 4.23 -14.07
C LEU A 109 -13.82 4.20 -13.63
N ARG A 110 -14.22 3.23 -12.80
CA ARG A 110 -15.60 3.16 -12.31
C ARG A 110 -15.69 2.60 -10.90
N PHE A 111 -16.70 3.00 -10.15
CA PHE A 111 -17.08 2.30 -8.93
C PHE A 111 -17.82 1.02 -9.29
N ASP A 112 -17.49 -0.09 -8.63
CA ASP A 112 -18.00 -1.43 -8.92
C ASP A 112 -17.83 -1.94 -10.36
N SER A 113 -17.81 -3.27 -10.50
CA SER A 113 -17.58 -3.96 -11.77
C SER A 113 -18.85 -4.26 -12.59
N GLY A 114 -19.96 -3.54 -12.39
CA GLY A 114 -21.23 -3.85 -13.09
C GLY A 114 -22.27 -2.73 -13.12
N LEU A 115 -23.27 -2.87 -14.00
CA LEU A 115 -24.39 -1.91 -14.19
C LEU A 115 -25.34 -1.80 -12.99
N PHE A 116 -25.19 -2.69 -12.01
CA PHE A 116 -25.98 -2.76 -10.79
C PHE A 116 -25.00 -2.99 -9.62
N GLY A 117 -24.25 -1.96 -9.26
CA GLY A 117 -23.38 -1.95 -8.09
C GLY A 117 -24.17 -2.36 -6.85
N PHE A 118 -23.98 -3.61 -6.41
CA PHE A 118 -24.43 -4.10 -5.10
C PHE A 118 -23.40 -3.77 -4.00
N GLY A 119 -22.38 -2.99 -4.33
CA GLY A 119 -21.39 -2.48 -3.39
C GLY A 119 -21.97 -1.41 -2.47
N GLY A 120 -21.41 -1.32 -1.26
CA GLY A 120 -21.68 -0.21 -0.35
C GLY A 120 -21.13 1.11 -0.89
N ALA A 121 -21.44 2.21 -0.19
CA ALA A 121 -20.92 3.53 -0.51
C ALA A 121 -19.39 3.52 -0.46
N ARG A 122 -18.76 4.26 -1.37
CA ARG A 122 -17.30 4.35 -1.45
C ARG A 122 -16.88 5.77 -1.74
N SER A 123 -15.70 6.11 -1.26
CA SER A 123 -15.03 7.36 -1.60
C SER A 123 -13.80 7.12 -2.48
N PHE A 124 -13.53 8.06 -3.38
CA PHE A 124 -12.26 8.21 -4.06
C PHE A 124 -11.71 9.61 -3.79
N THR A 125 -10.51 9.68 -3.21
CA THR A 125 -9.80 10.95 -2.95
C THR A 125 -8.63 11.15 -3.91
N VAL A 126 -8.61 12.28 -4.62
CA VAL A 126 -7.48 12.77 -5.41
C VAL A 126 -6.90 14.01 -4.71
N ASN A 127 -5.70 13.90 -4.15
CA ASN A 127 -5.08 14.99 -3.37
C ASN A 127 -4.60 16.18 -4.24
N GLY A 128 -4.40 15.95 -5.53
CA GLY A 128 -3.99 16.91 -6.53
C GLY A 128 -4.98 16.93 -7.68
N ASN A 129 -4.48 16.86 -8.91
CA ASN A 129 -5.31 17.07 -10.09
C ASN A 129 -5.95 15.76 -10.60
N LEU A 130 -7.17 15.89 -11.11
CA LEU A 130 -7.88 14.86 -11.88
C LEU A 130 -7.93 15.27 -13.35
N VAL A 131 -7.43 14.41 -14.23
CA VAL A 131 -7.56 14.55 -15.68
C VAL A 131 -8.31 13.35 -16.25
N VAL A 132 -9.38 13.59 -16.99
CA VAL A 132 -10.05 12.56 -17.81
C VAL A 132 -9.77 12.89 -19.28
N ALA A 133 -8.99 12.03 -19.94
CA ALA A 133 -8.56 12.25 -21.32
C ALA A 133 -9.73 12.11 -22.32
N ASN A 134 -9.53 12.59 -23.55
CA ASN A 134 -10.52 12.45 -24.61
C ASN A 134 -10.85 10.98 -24.88
N GLY A 135 -12.15 10.68 -25.01
CA GLY A 135 -12.65 9.31 -25.20
C GLY A 135 -12.54 8.40 -23.96
N SER A 136 -12.10 8.91 -22.81
CA SER A 136 -12.06 8.18 -21.54
C SER A 136 -13.24 8.55 -20.63
N SER A 137 -13.52 7.68 -19.66
CA SER A 137 -14.63 7.88 -18.71
C SER A 137 -14.22 7.66 -17.26
N PHE A 138 -14.69 8.54 -16.37
CA PHE A 138 -14.78 8.26 -14.94
C PHE A 138 -16.26 8.17 -14.56
N ILE A 139 -16.72 6.94 -14.31
CA ILE A 139 -18.10 6.64 -13.97
C ILE A 139 -18.21 6.54 -12.44
N ILE A 140 -18.88 7.53 -11.83
CA ILE A 140 -19.03 7.59 -10.38
C ILE A 140 -20.22 6.74 -9.93
N TYR A 141 -21.25 6.65 -10.76
CA TYR A 141 -22.44 5.86 -10.47
C TYR A 141 -22.50 4.58 -11.31
N SER A 142 -22.68 3.44 -10.63
CA SER A 142 -22.91 2.15 -11.30
C SER A 142 -24.01 1.32 -10.64
N GLY A 143 -24.74 1.84 -9.65
CA GLY A 143 -25.72 1.09 -8.86
C GLY A 143 -26.39 1.95 -7.79
N LEU A 144 -27.21 1.38 -6.90
CA LEU A 144 -28.14 2.14 -6.05
C LEU A 144 -27.51 2.98 -4.92
N THR A 145 -26.19 2.95 -4.74
CA THR A 145 -25.51 3.58 -3.60
C THR A 145 -24.79 4.86 -4.03
N ALA A 146 -24.86 5.90 -3.18
CA ALA A 146 -24.10 7.13 -3.40
C ALA A 146 -22.60 6.89 -3.18
N HIS A 147 -21.80 7.21 -4.19
CA HIS A 147 -20.34 7.27 -4.11
C HIS A 147 -19.88 8.72 -4.00
N GLU A 148 -18.70 8.93 -3.42
CA GLU A 148 -18.12 10.25 -3.25
C GLU A 148 -16.80 10.34 -4.05
N LEU A 149 -16.64 11.44 -4.78
CA LEU A 149 -15.38 11.83 -5.38
C LEU A 149 -14.92 13.14 -4.73
N PHE A 150 -13.76 13.11 -4.09
CA PHE A 150 -13.09 14.29 -3.56
C PHE A 150 -11.85 14.59 -4.40
N VAL A 151 -11.75 15.82 -4.92
CA VAL A 151 -10.58 16.31 -5.66
C VAL A 151 -10.14 17.63 -5.03
N ALA A 152 -8.92 17.67 -4.49
CA ALA A 152 -8.39 18.87 -3.84
C ALA A 152 -7.74 19.84 -4.84
N GLY A 153 -7.26 19.35 -5.98
CA GLY A 153 -6.71 20.16 -7.06
C GLY A 153 -7.71 20.42 -8.18
N ASP A 154 -7.18 20.64 -9.39
CA ASP A 154 -7.98 20.95 -10.56
C ASP A 154 -8.62 19.69 -11.16
N VAL A 155 -9.86 19.84 -11.65
CA VAL A 155 -10.53 18.84 -12.49
C VAL A 155 -10.49 19.30 -13.94
N THR A 156 -9.74 18.58 -14.78
CA THR A 156 -9.70 18.79 -16.23
C THR A 156 -10.40 17.63 -16.93
N ASN A 157 -11.55 17.90 -17.56
CA ASN A 157 -12.31 16.88 -18.27
C ASN A 157 -12.30 17.11 -19.79
N TYR A 158 -11.60 16.24 -20.52
CA TYR A 158 -11.65 16.14 -21.98
C TYR A 158 -12.52 14.97 -22.49
N GLY A 159 -13.03 14.14 -21.57
CA GLY A 159 -13.86 12.96 -21.82
C GLY A 159 -15.19 13.05 -21.08
N THR A 160 -15.56 11.97 -20.38
CA THR A 160 -16.81 11.89 -19.62
C THR A 160 -16.54 11.68 -18.14
N ILE A 161 -17.11 12.54 -17.30
CA ILE A 161 -17.31 12.25 -15.87
C ILE A 161 -18.81 12.08 -15.67
N ASP A 162 -19.23 10.89 -15.27
CA ASP A 162 -20.65 10.55 -15.12
C ASP A 162 -21.02 10.41 -13.64
N PHE A 163 -21.83 11.35 -13.16
CA PHE A 163 -22.42 11.37 -11.81
C PHE A 163 -23.89 10.91 -11.80
N ASN A 164 -24.48 10.60 -12.96
CA ASN A 164 -25.91 10.44 -13.09
C ASN A 164 -26.41 9.20 -12.30
N SER A 165 -27.32 9.43 -11.37
CA SER A 165 -28.00 8.40 -10.56
C SER A 165 -29.16 7.71 -11.28
N GLY A 166 -29.35 7.97 -12.58
CA GLY A 166 -30.53 7.57 -13.33
C GLY A 166 -31.70 8.57 -13.22
N PHE A 167 -31.55 9.69 -12.50
CA PHE A 167 -32.49 10.80 -12.49
C PHE A 167 -31.80 12.12 -12.79
N SER A 168 -32.36 12.86 -13.76
CA SER A 168 -31.80 14.06 -14.35
C SER A 168 -31.35 15.11 -13.31
N PHE A 169 -30.10 15.53 -13.40
CA PHE A 169 -29.66 16.79 -12.79
C PHE A 169 -30.34 17.94 -13.56
N SER A 170 -31.31 18.62 -12.93
CA SER A 170 -31.85 19.86 -13.46
C SER A 170 -31.18 21.03 -12.73
N LEU A 171 -30.41 21.83 -13.48
CA LEU A 171 -30.12 23.19 -13.06
C LEU A 171 -31.37 24.00 -13.38
N PHE A 172 -32.12 24.35 -12.34
CA PHE A 172 -33.09 25.43 -12.49
C PHE A 172 -32.30 26.74 -12.65
N PRO A 173 -32.68 27.61 -13.61
CA PRO A 173 -32.09 28.93 -13.74
C PRO A 173 -32.32 29.79 -12.50
#